data_AF-G0P226-F1
#
_entry.id   AF-G0P226-F1
#
_cell.length_a   1.000
_cell.length_b   1.000
_cell.length_c   1.000
_cell.angle_alpha   90.00
_cell.angle_beta   90.00
_cell.angle_gamma   90.00
#
_symmetry.space_group_name_H-M   'P 1'
#
loop_
_entity.id
_entity.type
_entity.pdbx_description
1 polymer ?
#
loop_
_entity_poly.entity_id
_entity_poly.type
_entity_poly.pdbx_seq_one_letter_code
_entity_poly.pdbx_strand_id
1 'polypeptide(L)'
;MFRWLFQGENVTRSFDTPSETQSARDDRKSIGDYADNILLFDLVIGEIEMAVVRFEIEKEQKAEEERKAERRPDYSWLISGGSHRARKQLSVHERNRIENACERLKPCEWSKTIDTWKMKTQEPTSRDQIIEQFVIATHDTIQSRRHEATISEVIKKIASGKSPSLHTVRHGEMPRETHGSSRNISELSFIELQEMV
;
A
#
# COMPACT_ATOMS: atom_id res chain seq x y z
N MET A 1 42.51 12.90 -16.71
CA MET A 1 43.69 13.39 -15.97
C MET A 1 43.71 14.92 -16.04
N PHE A 2 42.87 15.59 -15.24
CA PHE A 2 42.92 17.05 -15.02
C PHE A 2 42.70 17.33 -13.53
N ARG A 3 43.60 18.16 -13.01
CA ARG A 3 43.93 18.45 -11.62
C ARG A 3 43.51 19.88 -11.34
N TRP A 4 42.65 20.13 -10.36
CA TRP A 4 42.40 21.40 -9.64
C TRP A 4 41.45 21.02 -8.49
N LEU A 5 41.86 20.77 -7.25
CA LEU A 5 42.42 21.68 -6.23
C LEU A 5 41.61 22.98 -6.07
N PHE A 6 40.56 22.92 -5.25
CA PHE A 6 40.26 23.98 -4.29
C PHE A 6 39.90 23.33 -2.96
N GLN A 7 40.86 23.39 -2.04
CA GLN A 7 40.71 23.13 -0.62
C GLN A 7 41.16 24.43 0.07
N GLY A 8 40.38 24.87 1.07
CA GLY A 8 40.57 26.10 1.84
C GLY A 8 39.20 26.61 2.29
N GLU A 9 38.63 26.08 3.39
CA GLU A 9 38.80 26.60 4.77
C GLU A 9 38.22 28.03 4.91
N ASN A 10 37.38 28.42 5.87
CA ASN A 10 37.00 27.88 7.16
C ASN A 10 35.74 28.64 7.68
N VAL A 11 34.87 27.93 8.41
CA VAL A 11 34.20 28.34 9.66
C VAL A 11 33.42 29.67 9.72
N THR A 12 32.09 29.56 9.75
CA THR A 12 31.26 30.20 10.79
C THR A 12 30.21 29.22 11.29
N ARG A 13 30.34 28.85 12.57
CA ARG A 13 29.33 28.18 13.40
C ARG A 13 28.19 29.16 13.71
N SER A 14 26.95 28.75 13.46
CA SER A 14 25.74 29.18 14.18
C SER A 14 24.67 28.15 13.85
N PHE A 15 24.47 27.11 14.66
CA PHE A 15 23.52 27.09 15.78
C PHE A 15 22.12 27.53 15.35
N ASP A 16 21.43 26.63 14.65
CA ASP A 16 19.99 26.40 14.77
C ASP A 16 19.66 25.08 14.08
N THR A 17 19.69 23.99 14.85
CA THR A 17 19.09 22.70 14.49
C THR A 17 17.64 22.70 14.93
N PRO A 18 16.65 22.75 14.02
CA PRO A 18 15.30 22.35 14.34
C PRO A 18 15.20 20.82 14.25
N SER A 19 15.15 20.19 15.42
CA SER A 19 14.40 18.98 15.77
C SER A 19 14.22 17.94 14.66
N GLU A 20 15.22 17.07 14.54
CA GLU A 20 15.12 15.77 13.90
C GLU A 20 14.31 14.81 14.82
N THR A 21 13.01 15.08 14.96
CA THR A 21 12.09 14.23 15.73
C THR A 21 10.74 14.22 15.02
N GLN A 22 10.51 13.22 14.17
CA GLN A 22 9.21 12.62 13.78
C GLN A 22 9.16 11.98 12.36
N SER A 23 10.30 11.55 11.79
CA SER A 23 10.28 10.63 10.63
C SER A 23 11.17 9.39 10.80
N ALA A 24 11.99 9.33 11.85
CA ALA A 24 13.01 8.29 12.01
C ALA A 24 12.50 7.02 12.75
N ARG A 25 11.18 6.82 12.89
CA ARG A 25 10.61 5.65 13.59
C ARG A 25 10.01 4.58 12.66
N ASP A 26 10.04 4.77 11.34
CA ASP A 26 9.47 3.80 10.37
C ASP A 26 10.52 3.00 9.57
N ASP A 27 11.80 3.05 9.97
CA ASP A 27 12.92 2.47 9.18
C ASP A 27 13.79 1.46 9.93
N ARG A 28 13.17 0.51 10.63
CA ARG A 28 13.80 -0.82 10.78
C ARG A 28 13.14 -1.80 9.82
N LYS A 29 13.15 -1.46 8.53
CA LYS A 29 13.00 -2.46 7.47
C LYS A 29 14.23 -3.36 7.58
N SER A 30 14.07 -4.54 8.18
CA SER A 30 15.15 -5.49 8.22
C SER A 30 15.49 -5.87 6.77
N ILE A 31 16.76 -6.14 6.47
CA ILE A 31 17.18 -6.58 5.13
C ILE A 31 16.38 -7.83 4.67
N GLY A 32 15.85 -8.62 5.62
CA GLY A 32 14.94 -9.74 5.34
C GLY A 32 13.55 -9.31 4.83
N ASP A 33 12.98 -8.22 5.34
CA ASP A 33 11.66 -7.74 4.90
C ASP A 33 11.65 -7.31 3.43
N TYR A 34 12.77 -6.81 2.92
CA TYR A 34 12.89 -6.47 1.49
C TYR A 34 12.94 -7.71 0.60
N ALA A 35 13.67 -8.76 1.01
CA ALA A 35 13.75 -10.00 0.25
C ALA A 35 12.38 -10.71 0.16
N ASP A 36 11.65 -10.75 1.28
CA ASP A 36 10.30 -11.32 1.32
C ASP A 36 9.33 -10.52 0.45
N ASN A 37 9.43 -9.18 0.44
CA ASN A 37 8.63 -8.34 -0.44
C ASN A 37 8.91 -8.56 -1.93
N ILE A 38 10.16 -8.83 -2.33
CA ILE A 38 10.50 -9.12 -3.74
C ILE A 38 9.86 -10.44 -4.18
N LEU A 39 9.95 -11.49 -3.36
CA LEU A 39 9.36 -12.79 -3.68
C LEU A 39 7.81 -12.73 -3.71
N LEU A 40 7.21 -11.98 -2.78
CA LEU A 40 5.77 -11.72 -2.76
C LEU A 40 5.32 -10.96 -4.01
N PHE A 41 6.12 -9.99 -4.44
CA PHE A 41 5.84 -9.21 -5.64
C PHE A 41 5.82 -10.08 -6.90
N ASP A 42 6.85 -10.91 -7.10
CA ASP A 42 6.93 -11.83 -8.24
C ASP A 42 5.76 -12.82 -8.26
N LEU A 43 5.35 -13.33 -7.09
CA LEU A 43 4.20 -14.20 -6.96
C LEU A 43 2.91 -13.52 -7.42
N VAL A 44 2.69 -12.27 -7.02
CA VAL A 44 1.48 -11.53 -7.39
C VAL A 44 1.48 -11.14 -8.86
N ILE A 45 2.61 -10.72 -9.41
CA ILE A 45 2.73 -10.51 -10.85
C ILE A 45 2.38 -11.78 -11.60
N GLY A 46 2.92 -12.94 -11.18
CA GLY A 46 2.58 -14.22 -11.77
C GLY A 46 1.08 -14.54 -11.72
N GLU A 47 0.42 -14.27 -10.59
CA GLU A 47 -1.02 -14.49 -10.44
C GLU A 47 -1.86 -13.56 -11.33
N ILE A 48 -1.48 -12.28 -11.45
CA ILE A 48 -2.16 -11.32 -12.33
C ILE A 48 -1.94 -11.70 -13.79
N GLU A 49 -0.72 -12.08 -14.17
CA GLU A 49 -0.41 -12.59 -15.51
C GLU A 49 -1.26 -13.80 -15.85
N MET A 50 -1.33 -14.78 -14.95
CA MET A 50 -2.18 -15.95 -15.08
C MET A 50 -3.66 -15.57 -15.28
N ALA A 51 -4.17 -14.59 -14.53
CA ALA A 51 -5.55 -14.11 -14.68
C ALA A 51 -5.80 -13.47 -16.04
N VAL A 52 -4.88 -12.63 -16.52
CA VAL A 52 -4.97 -12.00 -17.84
C VAL A 52 -4.88 -13.04 -18.96
N VAL A 53 -3.97 -14.02 -18.83
CA VAL A 53 -3.84 -15.12 -19.80
C VAL A 53 -5.12 -15.93 -19.89
N ARG A 54 -5.71 -16.29 -18.74
CA ARG A 54 -6.99 -17.01 -18.70
C ARG A 54 -8.10 -16.24 -19.41
N PHE A 55 -8.24 -14.95 -19.09
CA PHE A 55 -9.23 -14.08 -19.73
C PHE A 55 -9.07 -14.01 -21.26
N GLU A 56 -7.85 -13.83 -21.77
CA GLU A 56 -7.61 -13.78 -23.22
C GLU A 56 -7.90 -15.12 -23.90
N ILE A 57 -7.58 -16.25 -23.25
CA ILE A 57 -7.89 -17.60 -23.76
C ILE A 57 -9.40 -17.83 -23.80
N GLU A 58 -10.13 -17.50 -22.73
CA GLU A 58 -11.59 -17.67 -22.67
C GLU A 58 -12.30 -16.79 -23.71
N LYS A 59 -11.84 -15.55 -23.89
CA LYS A 59 -12.33 -14.64 -24.92
C LYS A 59 -12.10 -15.18 -26.33
N GLU A 60 -10.93 -15.76 -26.58
CA GLU A 60 -10.58 -16.39 -27.86
C GLU A 60 -11.46 -17.63 -28.14
N GLN A 61 -11.64 -18.49 -27.14
CA GLN A 61 -12.52 -19.66 -27.23
C GLN A 61 -13.95 -19.26 -27.55
N LYS A 62 -14.50 -18.26 -26.85
CA LYS A 62 -15.85 -17.75 -27.10
C LYS A 62 -16.00 -17.22 -28.54
N ALA A 63 -15.02 -16.45 -29.02
CA ALA A 63 -15.02 -15.94 -30.39
C ALA A 63 -14.88 -17.06 -31.45
N GLU A 64 -14.20 -18.16 -31.11
CA GLU A 64 -14.13 -19.35 -31.96
C GLU A 64 -15.45 -20.12 -31.99
N GLU A 65 -16.11 -20.29 -30.85
CA GLU A 65 -17.43 -20.91 -30.74
C GLU A 65 -18.49 -20.14 -31.54
N GLU A 66 -18.50 -18.81 -31.45
CA GLU A 66 -19.38 -17.95 -32.24
C GLU A 66 -19.13 -18.12 -33.75
N ARG A 67 -17.86 -18.16 -34.19
CA ARG A 67 -17.52 -18.40 -35.61
C ARG A 67 -17.92 -19.79 -36.09
N LYS A 68 -17.77 -20.82 -35.23
CA LYS A 68 -18.23 -22.19 -35.51
C LYS A 68 -19.75 -22.24 -35.65
N ALA A 69 -20.49 -21.54 -34.79
CA ALA A 69 -21.94 -21.43 -34.87
C ALA A 69 -22.38 -20.76 -36.19
N GLU A 70 -21.65 -19.74 -36.64
CA GLU A 70 -21.90 -19.05 -37.90
C GLU A 70 -21.36 -19.78 -39.15
N ARG A 71 -20.69 -20.94 -38.99
CA ARG A 71 -19.99 -21.68 -40.07
C ARG A 71 -19.02 -20.83 -40.89
N ARG A 72 -18.39 -19.81 -40.28
CA ARG A 72 -17.40 -18.97 -40.95
C ARG A 72 -16.06 -19.72 -41.06
N PRO A 73 -15.42 -19.79 -42.25
CA PRO A 73 -14.08 -20.35 -42.39
C PRO A 73 -13.06 -19.57 -41.55
N ASP A 74 -12.17 -20.28 -40.85
CA ASP A 74 -11.14 -19.66 -40.01
C ASP A 74 -9.81 -19.49 -40.76
N TYR A 75 -9.38 -18.23 -40.88
CA TYR A 75 -8.09 -17.85 -41.44
C TYR A 75 -7.17 -17.18 -40.40
N SER A 76 -7.50 -17.29 -39.10
CA SER A 76 -6.71 -16.76 -37.98
C SER A 76 -5.24 -17.24 -37.99
N TRP A 77 -4.99 -18.44 -38.52
CA TRP A 77 -3.64 -18.99 -38.72
C TRP A 77 -2.79 -18.19 -39.73
N LEU A 78 -3.41 -17.47 -40.68
CA LEU A 78 -2.69 -16.60 -41.63
C LEU A 78 -2.15 -15.32 -40.97
N ILE A 79 -2.75 -14.91 -39.85
CA ILE A 79 -2.43 -13.66 -39.12
C ILE A 79 -1.66 -13.93 -37.82
N SER A 80 -1.59 -15.20 -37.39
CA SER A 80 -1.07 -15.62 -36.08
C SER A 80 0.46 -15.62 -35.91
N GLY A 81 1.23 -15.07 -36.86
CA GLY A 81 2.68 -15.03 -36.79
C GLY A 81 3.19 -14.20 -35.60
N GLY A 82 3.40 -14.82 -34.44
CA GLY A 82 4.04 -14.23 -33.25
C GLY A 82 3.17 -13.32 -32.38
N SER A 83 2.16 -12.65 -32.94
CA SER A 83 1.35 -11.63 -32.24
C SER A 83 0.55 -12.18 -31.04
N HIS A 84 0.01 -13.40 -31.15
CA HIS A 84 -0.83 -13.97 -30.08
C HIS A 84 -0.07 -14.36 -28.81
N ARG A 85 1.25 -14.58 -28.87
CA ARG A 85 2.05 -14.88 -27.66
C ARG A 85 2.41 -13.61 -26.89
N ALA A 86 2.74 -12.53 -27.59
CA ALA A 86 3.08 -11.25 -26.97
C ALA A 86 1.89 -10.59 -26.24
N ARG A 87 0.66 -10.82 -26.71
CA ARG A 87 -0.57 -10.32 -26.06
C ARG A 87 -0.89 -10.97 -24.73
N LYS A 88 -0.23 -12.07 -24.37
CA LYS A 88 -0.53 -12.86 -23.17
C LYS A 88 0.31 -12.46 -21.95
N GLN A 89 1.38 -11.68 -22.14
CA GLN A 89 2.23 -11.18 -21.04
C GLN A 89 1.82 -9.77 -20.63
N LEU A 90 2.12 -9.36 -19.39
CA LEU A 90 1.98 -7.96 -18.98
C LEU A 90 3.01 -7.09 -19.71
N SER A 91 2.54 -5.97 -20.27
CA SER A 91 3.39 -4.92 -20.81
C SER A 91 4.19 -4.26 -19.68
N VAL A 92 5.31 -3.63 -20.04
CA VAL A 92 6.16 -2.90 -19.09
C VAL A 92 5.35 -1.83 -18.35
N HIS A 93 4.42 -1.14 -19.02
CA HIS A 93 3.62 -0.11 -18.38
C HIS A 93 2.64 -0.70 -17.34
N GLU A 94 2.01 -1.83 -17.66
CA GLU A 94 1.10 -2.51 -16.72
C GLU A 94 1.85 -3.05 -15.50
N ARG A 95 3.04 -3.63 -15.70
CA ARG A 95 3.92 -4.05 -14.62
C ARG A 95 4.27 -2.88 -13.70
N ASN A 96 4.73 -1.76 -14.25
CA ASN A 96 5.05 -0.57 -13.47
C ASN A 96 3.85 -0.03 -12.69
N ARG A 97 2.62 -0.10 -13.23
CA ARG A 97 1.41 0.31 -12.50
C ARG A 97 1.16 -0.57 -11.28
N ILE A 98 1.38 -1.87 -11.41
CA ILE A 98 1.23 -2.84 -10.31
C ILE A 98 2.35 -2.63 -9.28
N GLU A 99 3.60 -2.46 -9.72
CA GLU A 99 4.77 -2.14 -8.86
C GLU A 99 4.50 -0.92 -7.99
N ASN A 100 4.09 0.19 -8.61
CA ASN A 100 3.81 1.44 -7.91
C ASN A 100 2.66 1.31 -6.90
N ALA A 101 1.64 0.49 -7.19
CA ALA A 101 0.55 0.25 -6.25
C ALA A 101 1.02 -0.58 -5.03
N CYS A 102 1.91 -1.55 -5.26
CA CYS A 102 2.41 -2.47 -4.24
C CYS A 102 3.50 -1.87 -3.35
N GLU A 103 4.19 -0.80 -3.75
CA GLU A 103 5.31 -0.20 -3.01
C GLU A 103 5.00 0.07 -1.53
N ARG A 104 3.75 0.48 -1.25
CA ARG A 104 3.31 0.86 0.11
C ARG A 104 2.67 -0.29 0.88
N LEU A 105 2.52 -1.47 0.28
CA LEU A 105 1.83 -2.62 0.87
C LEU A 105 2.74 -3.35 1.86
N LYS A 106 2.21 -3.77 3.02
CA LYS A 106 2.98 -4.54 4.00
C LYS A 106 2.92 -6.04 3.69
N PRO A 107 3.95 -6.85 4.02
CA PRO A 107 3.96 -8.30 3.84
C PRO A 107 2.69 -9.02 4.34
N CYS A 108 2.14 -8.60 5.47
CA CYS A 108 0.94 -9.21 6.06
C CYS A 108 -0.38 -8.86 5.33
N GLU A 109 -0.37 -7.91 4.40
CA GLU A 109 -1.57 -7.40 3.73
C GLU A 109 -1.78 -8.01 2.33
N TRP A 110 -0.76 -8.71 1.80
CA TRP A 110 -0.80 -9.31 0.46
C TRP A 110 -1.96 -10.30 0.31
N SER A 111 -2.13 -11.22 1.26
CA SER A 111 -3.20 -12.24 1.22
C SER A 111 -4.58 -11.58 1.14
N LYS A 112 -4.86 -10.61 2.02
CA LYS A 112 -6.12 -9.85 2.03
C LYS A 112 -6.34 -9.09 0.70
N THR A 113 -5.29 -8.52 0.15
CA THR A 113 -5.35 -7.78 -1.13
C THR A 113 -5.71 -8.72 -2.28
N ILE A 114 -5.07 -9.89 -2.35
CA ILE A 114 -5.33 -10.91 -3.38
C ILE A 114 -6.77 -11.43 -3.27
N ASP A 115 -7.25 -11.76 -2.08
CA ASP A 115 -8.61 -12.24 -1.88
C ASP A 115 -9.66 -11.21 -2.30
N THR A 116 -9.43 -9.94 -1.91
CA THR A 116 -10.30 -8.81 -2.28
C THR A 116 -10.30 -8.63 -3.80
N TRP A 117 -9.14 -8.68 -4.43
CA TRP A 117 -9.01 -8.58 -5.88
C TRP A 117 -9.70 -9.73 -6.61
N LYS A 118 -9.51 -10.99 -6.18
CA LYS A 118 -10.15 -12.17 -6.76
C LYS A 118 -11.67 -12.07 -6.69
N MET A 119 -12.20 -11.60 -5.57
CA MET A 119 -13.64 -11.38 -5.41
C MET A 119 -14.17 -10.31 -6.38
N LYS A 120 -13.41 -9.23 -6.62
CA LYS A 120 -13.79 -8.15 -7.55
C LYS A 120 -13.60 -8.51 -9.03
N THR A 121 -12.82 -9.55 -9.33
CA THR A 121 -12.39 -9.89 -10.70
C THR A 121 -12.96 -11.23 -11.18
N GLN A 122 -14.15 -11.62 -10.69
CA GLN A 122 -14.80 -12.87 -11.13
C GLN A 122 -15.27 -12.82 -12.59
N GLU A 123 -15.75 -11.66 -13.05
CA GLU A 123 -16.25 -11.48 -14.42
C GLU A 123 -15.62 -10.24 -15.07
N PRO A 124 -14.32 -10.29 -15.43
CA PRO A 124 -13.67 -9.18 -16.09
C PRO A 124 -14.21 -8.99 -17.52
N THR A 125 -14.47 -7.74 -17.89
CA THR A 125 -14.91 -7.34 -19.24
C THR A 125 -13.72 -7.00 -20.14
N SER A 126 -12.62 -6.54 -19.54
CA SER A 126 -11.39 -6.20 -20.26
C SER A 126 -10.15 -6.57 -19.43
N ARG A 127 -9.03 -6.70 -20.13
CA ARG A 127 -7.71 -6.88 -19.52
C ARG A 127 -7.35 -5.73 -18.59
N ASP A 128 -7.60 -4.49 -19.02
CA ASP A 128 -7.32 -3.30 -18.20
C ASP A 128 -8.12 -3.31 -16.90
N GLN A 129 -9.35 -3.82 -16.93
CA GLN A 129 -10.18 -3.95 -15.73
C GLN A 129 -9.56 -4.92 -14.72
N ILE A 130 -8.94 -6.02 -15.15
CA ILE A 130 -8.26 -6.97 -14.25
C ILE A 130 -7.17 -6.25 -13.44
N ILE A 131 -6.37 -5.42 -14.12
CA ILE A 131 -5.26 -4.68 -13.54
C ILE A 131 -5.77 -3.53 -12.68
N GLU A 132 -6.78 -2.80 -13.15
CA GLU A 132 -7.40 -1.69 -12.42
C GLU A 132 -8.05 -2.17 -11.12
N GLN A 133 -8.79 -3.30 -11.15
CA GLN A 133 -9.38 -3.88 -9.95
C GLN A 133 -8.32 -4.33 -8.94
N PHE A 134 -7.16 -4.80 -9.41
CA PHE A 134 -6.03 -5.11 -8.52
C PHE A 134 -5.53 -3.85 -7.83
N VAL A 135 -5.25 -2.79 -8.60
CA VAL A 135 -4.79 -1.50 -8.07
C VAL A 135 -5.79 -0.94 -7.06
N ILE A 136 -7.09 -0.98 -7.36
CA ILE A 136 -8.15 -0.54 -6.44
C ILE A 136 -8.14 -1.38 -5.16
N ALA A 137 -8.04 -2.70 -5.25
CA ALA A 137 -7.98 -3.58 -4.07
C ALA A 137 -6.75 -3.29 -3.19
N THR A 138 -5.60 -2.97 -3.78
CA THR A 138 -4.39 -2.56 -3.05
C THR A 138 -4.63 -1.24 -2.31
N HIS A 139 -5.21 -0.25 -2.99
CA HIS A 139 -5.52 1.05 -2.38
C HIS A 139 -6.54 0.93 -1.26
N ASP A 140 -7.60 0.14 -1.45
CA ASP A 140 -8.60 -0.13 -0.42
C ASP A 140 -7.96 -0.79 0.82
N THR A 141 -7.03 -1.73 0.60
CA THR A 141 -6.32 -2.39 1.69
C THR A 141 -5.48 -1.38 2.48
N ILE A 142 -4.74 -0.51 1.79
CA ILE A 142 -3.93 0.55 2.40
C ILE A 142 -4.81 1.57 3.15
N GLN A 143 -5.93 1.99 2.57
CA GLN A 143 -6.86 2.94 3.19
C GLN A 143 -7.62 2.34 4.38
N SER A 144 -7.82 1.01 4.39
CA SER A 144 -8.47 0.32 5.50
C SER A 144 -7.62 0.20 6.76
N ARG A 145 -6.35 0.62 6.71
CA ARG A 145 -5.46 0.64 7.87
C ARG A 145 -6.06 1.53 8.96
N ARG A 146 -6.07 1.05 10.20
CA ARG A 146 -6.33 1.92 11.35
C ARG A 146 -5.19 2.93 11.41
N HIS A 147 -5.48 4.19 11.10
CA HIS A 147 -4.55 5.28 11.36
C HIS A 147 -4.36 5.39 12.87
N GLU A 148 -3.12 5.59 13.31
CA GLU A 148 -2.86 6.03 14.69
C GLU A 148 -3.70 7.28 14.94
N ALA A 149 -4.39 7.31 16.09
CA ALA A 149 -5.33 8.37 16.39
C ALA A 149 -4.57 9.69 16.31
N THR A 150 -4.86 10.52 15.32
CA THR A 150 -4.17 11.81 15.22
C THR A 150 -4.50 12.61 16.48
N ILE A 151 -3.61 13.52 16.90
CA ILE A 151 -3.86 14.41 18.05
C ILE A 151 -5.25 15.08 17.93
N SER A 152 -5.67 15.42 16.72
CA SER A 152 -7.03 15.93 16.42
C SER A 152 -8.15 14.94 16.75
N GLU A 153 -7.97 13.64 16.52
CA GLU A 153 -8.93 12.60 16.89
C GLU A 153 -8.93 12.32 18.39
N VAL A 154 -7.76 12.38 19.05
CA VAL A 154 -7.64 12.28 20.50
C VAL A 154 -8.38 13.45 21.16
N ILE A 155 -8.11 14.68 20.72
CA ILE A 155 -8.83 15.89 21.17
C ILE A 155 -10.34 15.75 20.89
N LYS A 156 -10.74 15.27 19.71
CA LYS A 156 -12.16 15.08 19.36
C LYS A 156 -12.84 14.01 20.24
N LYS A 157 -12.15 12.92 20.58
CA LYS A 157 -12.66 11.87 21.48
C LYS A 157 -12.81 12.35 22.92
N ILE A 158 -11.88 13.20 23.39
CA ILE A 158 -11.95 13.84 24.71
C ILE A 158 -13.08 14.88 24.73
N ALA A 159 -13.15 15.75 23.71
CA ALA A 159 -14.19 16.77 23.59
C ALA A 159 -15.60 16.18 23.41
N SER A 160 -15.73 15.02 22.74
CA SER A 160 -17.01 14.35 22.57
C SER A 160 -17.45 13.53 23.79
N GLY A 161 -16.69 13.54 24.89
CA GLY A 161 -16.99 12.79 26.12
C GLY A 161 -17.01 11.27 25.95
N LYS A 162 -16.40 10.74 24.88
CA LYS A 162 -16.37 9.29 24.57
C LYS A 162 -15.06 8.60 25.00
N SER A 163 -14.20 9.27 25.78
CA SER A 163 -12.98 8.62 26.26
C SER A 163 -13.34 7.52 27.27
N PRO A 164 -12.82 6.29 27.13
CA PRO A 164 -12.78 5.37 28.27
C PRO A 164 -11.96 6.03 29.38
N SER A 165 -12.43 5.95 30.62
CA SER A 165 -11.82 6.64 31.76
C SER A 165 -10.29 6.44 31.79
N LEU A 166 -9.56 7.54 31.89
CA LEU A 166 -8.10 7.61 31.97
C LEU A 166 -7.57 7.02 33.29
N HIS A 167 -7.68 5.70 33.44
CA HIS A 167 -6.99 4.93 34.47
C HIS A 167 -6.03 3.94 33.81
N THR A 168 -4.96 4.45 33.22
CA THR A 168 -3.70 3.68 33.18
C THR A 168 -3.12 3.73 34.59
N VAL A 169 -3.52 2.75 35.42
CA VAL A 169 -2.88 2.49 36.72
C VAL A 169 -1.43 2.10 36.43
N ARG A 170 -0.48 3.02 36.65
CA ARG A 170 0.92 2.64 36.80
C ARG A 170 1.02 1.77 38.05
N HIS A 171 1.49 0.53 37.88
CA HIS A 171 1.78 -0.35 39.01
C HIS A 171 2.82 0.32 39.93
N GLY A 172 2.38 0.78 41.11
CA GLY A 172 3.25 1.28 42.17
C GLY A 172 2.89 2.64 42.78
N GLU A 173 1.93 3.39 42.24
CA GLU A 173 1.50 4.67 42.84
C GLU A 173 0.19 4.54 43.63
N MET A 174 0.20 5.02 44.87
CA MET A 174 -0.98 5.08 45.74
C MET A 174 -2.03 6.04 45.16
N PRO A 175 -3.33 5.75 45.30
CA PRO A 175 -4.39 6.60 44.78
C PRO A 175 -4.32 7.96 45.46
N ARG A 176 -3.87 9.00 44.75
CA ARG A 176 -4.12 10.37 45.17
C ARG A 176 -5.58 10.66 44.89
N GLU A 177 -6.37 10.79 45.95
CA GLU A 177 -7.70 11.35 45.88
C GLU A 177 -7.60 12.77 45.31
N THR A 178 -7.90 12.93 44.02
CA THR A 178 -8.19 14.22 43.42
C THR A 178 -9.66 14.25 43.09
N HIS A 179 -10.41 14.88 43.99
CA HIS A 179 -11.75 15.39 43.76
C HIS A 179 -11.87 16.05 42.37
N GLY A 180 -12.81 15.58 41.56
CA GLY A 180 -13.54 16.40 40.60
C GLY A 180 -12.76 17.19 39.54
N SER A 181 -11.61 16.71 39.05
CA SER A 181 -10.95 17.38 37.92
C SER A 181 -11.34 16.72 36.61
N SER A 182 -12.40 17.22 35.98
CA SER A 182 -12.50 17.22 34.52
C SER A 182 -11.33 18.06 34.01
N ARG A 183 -10.16 17.45 33.78
CA ARG A 183 -9.02 18.15 33.17
C ARG A 183 -9.48 18.75 31.86
N ASN A 184 -9.44 20.09 31.78
CA ASN A 184 -9.82 20.79 30.57
C ASN A 184 -8.77 20.52 29.49
N ILE A 185 -9.20 20.35 28.24
CA ILE A 185 -8.30 20.13 27.09
C ILE A 185 -7.23 21.23 27.00
N SER A 186 -7.54 22.44 27.46
CA SER A 186 -6.63 23.58 27.54
C SER A 186 -5.47 23.43 28.52
N GLU A 187 -5.49 22.41 29.38
CA GLU A 187 -4.46 22.14 30.39
C GLU A 187 -3.46 21.07 29.95
N LEU A 188 -3.69 20.40 28.81
CA LEU A 188 -2.78 19.38 28.28
C LEU A 188 -1.65 20.03 27.48
N SER A 189 -0.41 19.69 27.82
CA SER A 189 0.75 20.09 27.03
C SER A 189 0.85 19.28 25.73
N PHE A 190 1.52 19.84 24.72
CA PHE A 190 1.77 19.14 23.45
C PHE A 190 2.51 17.81 23.64
N ILE A 191 3.40 17.74 24.63
CA ILE A 191 4.17 16.54 24.97
C ILE A 191 3.24 15.46 25.54
N GLU A 192 2.30 15.81 26.43
CA GLU A 192 1.31 14.88 26.98
C GLU A 192 0.32 14.42 25.90
N LEU A 193 -0.11 15.32 25.01
CA LEU A 193 -0.96 14.95 23.87
C LEU A 193 -0.26 13.98 22.90
N GLN A 194 1.05 14.15 22.73
CA GLN A 194 1.87 13.25 21.92
C GLN A 194 2.11 11.90 22.61
N GLU A 195 2.15 11.84 23.95
CA GLU A 195 2.22 10.59 24.72
C GLU A 195 0.89 9.79 24.68
N MET A 196 -0.23 10.44 24.35
CA MET A 196 -1.55 9.83 24.25
C MET A 196 -1.89 9.23 22.87
N VAL A 197 -1.05 9.46 21.86
CA VAL A 197 -1.15 8.88 20.51
C VAL A 197 -0.36 7.59 20.45
#